data_AF-A0A376LT21-F1
#
_entry.id   AF-A0A376LT21-F1
#
_cell.length_a   1.000
_cell.length_b   1.000
_cell.length_c   1.000
_cell.angle_alpha   90.00
_cell.angle_beta   90.00
_cell.angle_gamma   90.00
#
_symmetry.space_group_name_H-M   'P 1'
#
loop_
_entity.id
_entity.type
_entity.pdbx_description
1 polymer ?
#
loop_
_entity_poly.entity_id
_entity_poly.type
_entity_poly.pdbx_seq_one_letter_code
_entity_poly.pdbx_strand_id
1 'polypeptide(L)' 'MVADEGLAWLSGVTPGETLSVNWDGKIQCQVNVPETAISDQQLLLPCTPQK' A
#
# COMPACT_ATOMS: atom_id res chain seq x y z
N MET A 1 7.37 3.12 -4.51
CA MET A 1 8.60 2.68 -3.79
C MET A 1 8.34 2.80 -2.31
N VAL A 2 8.91 1.89 -1.51
CA VAL A 2 8.84 1.97 -0.05
C VAL A 2 10.19 2.48 0.44
N ALA A 3 10.17 3.58 1.17
CA ALA A 3 11.33 4.21 1.78
C ALA A 3 11.70 3.52 3.09
N ASP A 4 12.78 4.00 3.71
CA ASP A 4 13.15 3.60 5.07
C ASP A 4 11.95 3.73 6.03
N GLU A 5 11.90 2.86 7.03
CA GLU A 5 10.80 2.77 7.99
C GLU A 5 9.45 2.33 7.42
N GLY A 6 9.38 1.87 6.17
CA GLY A 6 8.16 1.33 5.57
C GLY A 6 7.19 2.40 5.04
N LEU A 7 7.66 3.64 4.84
CA LEU A 7 6.85 4.74 4.35
C LEU A 7 6.77 4.74 2.82
N ALA A 8 5.59 5.07 2.28
CA ALA A 8 5.39 5.22 0.84
C ALA A 8 4.47 6.40 0.53
N TRP A 9 4.87 7.22 -0.44
CA TRP A 9 4.01 8.25 -1.01
C TRP A 9 3.21 7.65 -2.15
N LEU A 10 1.88 7.68 -2.01
CA LEU A 10 0.93 7.20 -3.00
C LEU A 10 0.23 8.39 -3.66
N SER A 11 0.18 8.39 -4.99
CA SER A 11 -0.52 9.41 -5.77
C SER A 11 -1.26 8.75 -6.92
N GLY A 12 -2.46 9.23 -7.23
CA GLY A 12 -3.32 8.61 -8.25
C GLY A 12 -3.92 7.26 -7.85
N VAL A 13 -3.95 6.95 -6.55
CA VAL A 13 -4.60 5.75 -6.00
C VAL A 13 -6.11 5.97 -5.82
N THR A 14 -6.90 4.94 -6.06
CA THR A 14 -8.35 4.94 -5.91
C THR A 14 -8.73 4.31 -4.56
N PRO A 15 -9.60 4.95 -3.75
CA PRO A 15 -10.12 4.34 -2.54
C PRO A 15 -10.76 2.97 -2.80
N GLY A 16 -10.51 2.00 -1.93
CA GLY A 16 -11.02 0.63 -2.06
C GLY A 16 -10.19 -0.29 -2.95
N GLU A 17 -9.14 0.20 -3.61
CA GLU A 17 -8.29 -0.66 -4.44
C GLU A 17 -7.32 -1.52 -3.61
N THR A 18 -6.90 -2.64 -4.19
CA THR A 18 -5.86 -3.52 -3.62
C THR A 18 -4.55 -3.29 -4.37
N LEU A 19 -3.51 -2.91 -3.65
CA LEU A 19 -2.16 -2.75 -4.18
C LEU A 19 -1.31 -3.97 -3.83
N SER A 20 -0.45 -4.38 -4.76
CA SER A 20 0.54 -5.45 -4.54
C SER A 20 1.89 -4.85 -4.23
N VAL A 21 2.49 -5.25 -3.10
CA VAL A 21 3.85 -4.84 -2.74
C VAL A 21 4.82 -5.91 -3.25
N ASN A 22 5.76 -5.49 -4.09
CA ASN A 22 6.73 -6.36 -4.73
C ASN A 22 8.17 -5.98 -4.38
N TRP A 23 9.00 -6.99 -4.13
CA TRP A 23 10.46 -6.90 -4.09
C TRP A 23 11.05 -8.28 -4.43
N ASP A 24 12.30 -8.31 -4.85
CA ASP A 24 12.98 -9.52 -5.35
C ASP A 24 12.23 -10.24 -6.49
N GLY A 25 11.51 -9.46 -7.32
CA GLY A 25 10.75 -9.98 -8.46
C GLY A 25 9.50 -10.79 -8.08
N LYS A 26 9.05 -10.72 -6.82
CA LYS A 26 7.87 -11.43 -6.33
C LYS A 26 6.91 -10.49 -5.62
N ILE A 27 5.63 -10.83 -5.66
CA ILE A 27 4.63 -10.21 -4.78
C ILE A 27 4.79 -10.83 -3.41
N GLN A 28 4.89 -9.99 -2.39
CA GLN A 28 5.22 -10.41 -1.03
C GLN A 28 4.02 -10.21 -0.12
N CYS A 29 3.25 -9.14 -0.37
CA CYS A 29 1.98 -8.92 0.29
C CYS A 29 1.04 -8.06 -0.55
N GLN A 30 -0.21 -8.01 -0.10
CA GLN A 30 -1.21 -7.06 -0.57
C GLN A 30 -1.57 -6.10 0.54
N VAL A 31 -1.87 -4.87 0.13
CA VAL A 31 -2.42 -3.82 0.98
C VAL A 31 -3.73 -3.33 0.38
N ASN A 32 -4.69 -3.02 1.22
CA ASN A 32 -5.97 -2.46 0.80
C ASN A 32 -5.99 -0.97 1.13
N VAL A 33 -6.27 -0.14 0.13
CA VAL A 33 -6.54 1.27 0.33
C VAL A 33 -7.95 1.38 0.91
N PRO A 34 -8.15 1.94 2.12
CA PRO A 34 -9.48 2.10 2.69
C PRO A 34 -10.40 2.91 1.77
N GLU A 35 -11.68 2.57 1.70
CA GLU A 35 -12.68 3.37 0.96
C GLU A 35 -12.81 4.80 1.53
N THR A 36 -12.49 4.95 2.81
CA THR A 36 -12.48 6.24 3.52
C THR A 36 -11.16 6.98 3.41
N ALA A 37 -10.22 6.54 2.55
CA ALA A 37 -8.96 7.25 2.36
C ALA A 37 -9.21 8.65 1.79
N ILE A 38 -8.84 9.67 2.56
CA ILE A 38 -8.94 11.08 2.19
C ILE A 38 -7.57 11.54 1.70
N SER A 39 -7.55 12.45 0.73
CA SER A 39 -6.31 13.09 0.24
C SER A 39 -5.53 13.73 1.41
N ASP A 40 -4.20 13.72 1.31
CA ASP A 40 -3.25 14.35 2.24
C ASP A 40 -3.17 13.76 3.67
N GLN A 41 -3.66 12.53 3.90
CA GLN A 41 -3.49 11.83 5.18
C GLN A 41 -2.38 10.77 5.16
N GLN A 42 -1.61 10.69 6.24
CA GLN A 42 -0.76 9.55 6.51
C GLN A 42 -1.61 8.40 7.07
N LEU A 43 -1.64 7.29 6.34
CA LEU A 43 -2.42 6.11 6.68
C LEU A 43 -1.49 4.92 6.87
N LEU A 44 -1.75 4.10 7.88
CA LEU A 44 -1.12 2.80 8.00
C LEU A 44 -1.87 1.82 7.10
N LEU A 45 -1.18 1.23 6.12
CA LEU A 45 -1.72 0.22 5.23
C LEU A 45 -1.13 -1.16 5.61
N PRO A 46 -1.87 -2.02 6.33
CA PRO A 46 -1.36 -3.32 6.75
C PRO A 46 -1.02 -4.21 5.56
N CYS A 47 0.22 -4.68 5.52
CA CYS A 47 0.72 -5.66 4.55
C CYS A 47 0.26 -7.05 4.98
N THR A 48 -0.63 -7.63 4.19
CA THR A 48 -1.14 -9.00 4.41
C THR A 48 -0.41 -9.97 3.49
N PRO A 49 0.28 -11.00 4.04
CA PRO A 49 1.04 -11.92 3.21
C PRO A 49 0.14 -12.60 2.19
N GLN A 50 0.59 -12.62 0.93
CA GLN A 50 -0.03 -13.47 -0.09
C GLN A 50 0.40 -14.91 0.19
N LYS A 51 -0.57 -15.80 0.41
CA LYS A 51 -0.32 -17.24 0.58
C LYS A 51 0.28 -17.88 -0.66
#